data_AF-A0A535XW36-F1
#
_entry.id   AF-A0A535XW36-F1
#
_cell.length_a   1.000
_cell.length_b   1.000
_cell.length_c   1.000
_cell.angle_alpha   90.00
_cell.angle_beta   90.00
_cell.angle_gamma   90.00
#
_symmetry.space_group_name_H-M   'P 1'
#
loop_
_entity.id
_entity.type
_entity.pdbx_description
1 polymer ?
#
loop_
_entity_poly.entity_id
_entity_poly.type
_entity_poly.pdbx_seq_one_letter_code
_entity_poly.pdbx_strand_id
1 'polypeptide(L)'
;MTAEAALGRVSRSDVRSDTGWMFPAVPVLAGAIAFVWTLHAELERLYGLTGSAWDFAYDQQVIWNISQGQGFYTSFARANFLGIHFELIFLVLAAVEKIWPSPAVLLIFSSAGLAATAPAAYLFFRAILPADRAETPWLAVALSAPIPFWAAIQEAARDFFHPENMALAFALLAAWAGIRGHRVAMWCFCILTLSCKEDQVYTIGVLAL
;
A
#
# COMPACT_ATOMS: atom_id res chain seq x y z
N MET A 1 35.41 17.37 52.67
CA MET A 1 35.10 16.68 51.40
C MET A 1 33.61 16.45 51.35
N THR A 2 32.87 17.34 50.68
CA THR A 2 31.42 17.31 50.58
C THR A 2 30.97 16.30 49.52
N ALA A 3 29.88 15.60 49.81
CA ALA A 3 29.28 14.53 49.00
C ALA A 3 28.65 15.00 47.67
N GLU A 4 29.01 16.17 47.16
CA GLU A 4 28.46 16.76 45.93
C GLU A 4 29.25 16.37 44.67
N ALA A 5 30.41 15.73 44.81
CA ALA A 5 31.25 15.34 43.66
C ALA A 5 30.83 14.02 42.98
N ALA A 6 29.82 13.32 43.50
CA ALA A 6 29.37 12.01 43.01
C ALA A 6 28.11 12.06 42.13
N LEU A 7 27.59 13.24 41.80
CA LEU A 7 26.60 13.38 40.74
C LEU A 7 27.32 13.46 39.39
N GLY A 8 27.94 12.33 39.04
CA GLY A 8 28.44 12.07 37.70
C GLY A 8 27.36 12.42 36.71
N ARG A 9 27.73 13.25 35.73
CA ARG A 9 26.94 13.56 34.54
C ARG A 9 26.38 12.25 33.98
N VAL A 10 25.13 11.94 34.27
CA VAL A 10 24.39 10.93 33.52
C VAL A 10 24.40 11.44 32.09
N SER A 11 25.15 10.73 31.25
CA SER A 11 25.32 11.09 29.86
C SER A 11 23.92 11.09 29.24
N ARG A 12 23.50 12.23 28.69
CA ARG A 12 22.26 12.31 27.88
C ARG A 12 22.30 11.38 26.66
N SER A 13 23.44 10.72 26.40
CA SER A 13 23.63 9.75 25.32
C SER A 13 23.13 8.34 25.63
N ASP A 14 22.83 7.99 26.88
CA ASP A 14 22.39 6.61 27.24
C ASP A 14 20.86 6.44 27.28
N VAL A 15 20.08 7.50 27.06
CA VAL A 15 18.62 7.42 26.84
C VAL A 15 18.33 7.52 25.34
N ARG A 16 19.01 6.72 24.53
CA ARG A 16 18.39 6.27 23.26
C ARG A 16 17.29 5.30 23.68
N SER A 17 16.07 5.81 23.76
CA SER A 17 14.96 5.12 24.39
C SER A 17 14.75 3.72 23.80
N ASP A 18 14.65 2.71 24.66
CA ASP A 18 14.28 1.32 24.32
C ASP A 18 12.92 1.20 23.58
N THR A 19 12.24 2.33 23.38
CA THR A 19 10.96 2.49 22.68
C THR A 19 11.09 2.90 21.21
N GLY A 20 12.31 3.04 20.66
CA GLY A 20 12.51 3.43 19.25
C GLY A 20 11.86 2.50 18.22
N TRP A 21 11.64 1.23 18.57
CA TRP A 21 10.93 0.25 17.74
C TRP A 21 9.42 0.50 17.68
N MET A 22 8.85 1.21 18.66
CA MET A 22 7.40 1.46 18.72
C MET A 22 6.93 2.34 17.56
N PHE A 23 7.76 3.27 17.09
CA PHE A 23 7.38 4.18 16.02
C PHE A 23 7.04 3.47 14.71
N PRO A 24 7.88 2.59 14.14
CA PRO A 24 7.50 1.81 12.97
C PRO A 24 6.49 0.69 13.30
N ALA A 25 6.47 0.18 14.54
CA ALA A 25 5.55 -0.91 14.90
C ALA A 25 4.08 -0.47 14.84
N VAL A 26 3.73 0.75 15.25
CA VAL A 26 2.33 1.21 15.26
C VAL A 26 1.71 1.24 13.85
N PRO A 27 2.31 1.89 12.82
CA PRO A 27 1.76 1.86 11.46
C PRO A 27 1.75 0.45 10.84
N VAL A 28 2.72 -0.40 11.18
CA VAL A 28 2.74 -1.81 10.73
C VAL A 28 1.58 -2.59 11.35
N LEU A 29 1.34 -2.45 12.66
CA LEU A 29 0.22 -3.08 13.34
C LEU A 29 -1.12 -2.55 12.83
N ALA A 30 -1.23 -1.23 12.60
CA ALA A 30 -2.42 -0.62 12.00
C ALA A 30 -2.69 -1.21 10.59
N GLY A 31 -1.65 -1.34 9.77
CA GLY A 31 -1.72 -2.03 8.48
C GLY A 31 -2.14 -3.50 8.62
N ALA A 32 -1.55 -4.26 9.54
CA ALA A 32 -1.93 -5.67 9.76
C ALA A 32 -3.39 -5.82 10.19
N ILE A 33 -3.88 -4.95 11.09
CA ILE A 33 -5.29 -4.92 11.51
C ILE A 33 -6.18 -4.58 10.31
N ALA A 34 -5.83 -3.55 9.53
CA ALA A 34 -6.59 -3.14 8.36
C ALA A 34 -6.63 -4.24 7.30
N PHE A 35 -5.51 -4.95 7.06
CA PHE A 35 -5.45 -6.08 6.14
C PHE A 35 -6.41 -7.18 6.54
N VAL A 36 -6.37 -7.61 7.80
CA VAL A 36 -7.26 -8.65 8.31
C VAL A 36 -8.73 -8.20 8.24
N TRP A 37 -9.00 -6.95 8.64
CA TRP A 37 -10.34 -6.36 8.62
C TRP A 37 -10.92 -6.32 7.21
N THR A 38 -10.19 -5.72 6.26
CA THR A 38 -10.65 -5.57 4.88
C THR A 38 -10.79 -6.92 4.21
N LEU A 39 -9.78 -7.79 4.32
CA LEU A 39 -9.82 -9.10 3.67
C LEU A 39 -10.95 -9.96 4.23
N HIS A 40 -11.17 -9.95 5.55
CA HIS A 40 -12.27 -10.70 6.15
C HIS A 40 -13.62 -10.20 5.61
N ALA A 41 -13.85 -8.89 5.57
CA ALA A 41 -15.09 -8.32 5.05
C ALA A 41 -15.30 -8.62 3.56
N GLU A 42 -14.24 -8.54 2.74
CA GLU A 42 -14.29 -8.90 1.32
C GLU A 42 -14.59 -10.39 1.14
N LEU A 43 -13.94 -11.29 1.89
CA LEU A 43 -14.18 -12.73 1.76
C LEU A 43 -15.59 -13.14 2.20
N GLU A 44 -16.12 -12.57 3.28
CA GLU A 44 -17.52 -12.78 3.70
C GLU A 44 -18.49 -12.38 2.58
N ARG A 45 -18.22 -11.25 1.92
CA ARG A 45 -19.06 -10.79 0.80
C ARG A 45 -18.90 -11.63 -0.45
N LEU A 46 -17.69 -12.10 -0.75
CA LEU A 46 -17.40 -12.98 -1.88
C LEU A 46 -18.14 -14.32 -1.73
N TYR A 47 -17.96 -14.99 -0.59
CA TYR A 47 -18.58 -16.30 -0.36
C TYR A 47 -20.06 -16.23 -0.03
N GLY A 48 -20.52 -15.11 0.54
CA GLY A 48 -21.93 -14.81 0.76
C GLY A 48 -22.68 -14.33 -0.48
N LEU A 49 -21.97 -14.09 -1.60
CA LEU A 49 -22.55 -13.55 -2.84
C LEU A 49 -23.29 -12.21 -2.63
N THR A 50 -22.79 -11.36 -1.74
CA THR A 50 -23.44 -10.08 -1.35
C THR A 50 -22.70 -8.85 -1.84
N GLY A 51 -21.60 -9.00 -2.58
CA GLY A 51 -20.80 -7.87 -3.05
C GLY A 51 -21.09 -7.41 -4.48
N SER A 52 -20.66 -6.19 -4.80
CA SER A 52 -20.74 -5.61 -6.16
C SER A 52 -19.77 -6.35 -7.07
N ALA A 53 -20.27 -7.15 -8.01
CA ALA A 53 -19.42 -8.09 -8.74
C ALA A 53 -19.02 -7.63 -10.15
N TRP A 54 -19.45 -6.45 -10.61
CA TRP A 54 -19.25 -6.09 -12.03
C TRP A 54 -17.77 -5.88 -12.38
N ASP A 55 -17.11 -4.89 -11.76
CA ASP A 55 -15.70 -4.60 -12.01
C ASP A 55 -14.82 -5.77 -11.57
N PHE A 56 -15.10 -6.33 -10.40
CA PHE A 56 -14.39 -7.51 -9.90
C PHE A 56 -14.43 -8.70 -10.88
N ALA A 57 -15.60 -9.04 -11.45
CA ALA A 57 -15.72 -10.13 -12.41
C ALA A 57 -15.06 -9.79 -13.76
N TYR A 58 -15.08 -8.51 -14.15
CA TYR A 58 -14.39 -8.03 -15.34
C TYR A 58 -12.88 -8.28 -15.20
N ASP A 59 -12.27 -7.76 -14.13
CA ASP A 59 -10.84 -7.86 -13.88
C ASP A 59 -10.40 -9.32 -13.70
N GLN A 60 -11.18 -10.09 -12.93
CA GLN A 60 -10.96 -11.52 -12.75
C GLN A 60 -10.94 -12.27 -14.08
N GLN A 61 -11.84 -11.95 -15.01
CA GLN A 61 -11.83 -12.59 -16.33
C GLN A 61 -10.57 -12.22 -17.13
N VAL A 62 -10.17 -10.96 -17.13
CA VAL A 62 -8.97 -10.51 -17.86
C VAL A 62 -7.73 -11.20 -17.30
N ILE A 63 -7.58 -11.24 -15.98
CA ILE A 63 -6.45 -11.88 -15.29
C ILE A 63 -6.43 -13.38 -15.58
N TRP A 64 -7.58 -14.05 -15.53
CA TRP A 64 -7.70 -15.44 -15.92
C TRP A 64 -7.26 -15.65 -17.38
N ASN A 65 -7.73 -14.83 -18.33
CA ASN A 65 -7.33 -14.93 -19.74
C ASN A 65 -5.81 -14.77 -19.94
N ILE A 66 -5.18 -13.83 -19.25
CA ILE A 66 -3.72 -13.67 -19.26
C ILE A 66 -3.04 -14.97 -18.77
N SER A 67 -3.52 -15.55 -17.67
CA SER A 67 -2.97 -16.78 -17.10
C SER A 67 -3.03 -17.97 -18.06
N GLN A 68 -4.08 -18.03 -18.89
CA GLN A 68 -4.33 -19.04 -19.91
C GLN A 68 -3.63 -18.76 -21.25
N GLY A 69 -2.90 -17.63 -21.36
CA GLY A 69 -2.22 -17.25 -22.60
C GLY A 69 -3.14 -16.65 -23.67
N GLN A 70 -4.34 -16.21 -23.28
CA GLN A 70 -5.29 -15.52 -24.17
C GLN A 70 -5.07 -14.00 -24.21
N GLY A 71 -4.04 -13.51 -23.51
CA GLY A 71 -3.72 -12.08 -23.43
C GLY A 71 -4.80 -11.28 -22.69
N PHE A 72 -4.87 -9.98 -22.98
CA PHE A 72 -5.77 -9.02 -22.34
C PHE A 72 -7.18 -9.01 -22.94
N TYR A 73 -7.63 -10.09 -23.58
CA TYR A 73 -8.99 -10.13 -24.13
C TYR A 73 -10.04 -10.18 -23.00
N THR A 74 -11.21 -9.56 -23.24
CA THR A 74 -12.38 -9.64 -22.35
C THR A 74 -13.65 -9.83 -23.16
N SER A 75 -14.51 -10.75 -22.72
CA SER A 75 -15.83 -10.95 -23.31
C SER A 75 -16.83 -9.86 -22.89
N PHE A 76 -16.55 -9.10 -21.83
CA PHE A 76 -17.41 -8.00 -21.38
C PHE A 76 -17.45 -6.87 -22.41
N ALA A 77 -16.28 -6.46 -22.93
CA ALA A 77 -16.19 -5.45 -24.00
C ALA A 77 -15.97 -6.05 -25.40
N ARG A 78 -15.75 -7.37 -25.52
CA ARG A 78 -15.44 -8.07 -26.78
C ARG A 78 -14.25 -7.45 -27.52
N ALA A 79 -13.25 -7.02 -26.75
CA ALA A 79 -12.09 -6.29 -27.24
C ALA A 79 -10.85 -6.62 -26.39
N ASN A 80 -9.71 -6.06 -26.78
CA ASN A 80 -8.52 -6.06 -25.93
C ASN A 80 -8.68 -5.00 -24.83
N PHE A 81 -8.57 -5.42 -23.57
CA PHE A 81 -8.69 -4.59 -22.38
C PHE A 81 -7.70 -3.43 -22.34
N LEU A 82 -6.50 -3.60 -22.90
CA LEU A 82 -5.50 -2.51 -22.99
C LEU A 82 -5.94 -1.34 -23.87
N GLY A 83 -7.00 -1.51 -24.68
CA GLY A 83 -7.65 -0.42 -25.41
C GLY A 83 -8.67 0.37 -24.58
N ILE A 84 -8.93 -0.06 -23.34
CA ILE A 84 -9.92 0.51 -22.42
C ILE A 84 -9.21 1.00 -21.16
N HIS A 85 -8.43 0.14 -20.50
CA HIS A 85 -7.65 0.44 -19.31
C HIS A 85 -6.22 -0.08 -19.44
N PHE A 86 -5.26 0.69 -18.94
CA PHE A 86 -3.84 0.35 -18.98
C PHE A 86 -3.36 -0.19 -17.63
N GLU A 87 -3.69 -1.45 -17.35
CA GLU A 87 -3.49 -2.07 -16.03
C GLU A 87 -2.52 -3.26 -16.14
N LEU A 88 -1.25 -2.96 -16.45
CA LEU A 88 -0.21 -3.98 -16.63
C LEU A 88 0.10 -4.79 -15.37
N ILE A 89 -0.33 -4.33 -14.19
CA ILE A 89 -0.22 -5.07 -12.93
C ILE A 89 -0.94 -6.42 -13.00
N PHE A 90 -1.92 -6.58 -13.89
CA PHE A 90 -2.62 -7.84 -14.13
C PHE A 90 -1.70 -8.96 -14.58
N LEU A 91 -0.54 -8.67 -15.19
CA LEU A 91 0.46 -9.69 -15.52
C LEU A 91 1.01 -10.38 -14.28
N VAL A 92 1.26 -9.60 -13.21
CA VAL A 92 1.77 -10.13 -11.94
C VAL A 92 0.69 -10.96 -11.26
N LEU A 93 -0.54 -10.44 -11.21
CA LEU A 93 -1.68 -11.13 -10.62
C LEU A 93 -1.99 -12.43 -11.36
N ALA A 94 -1.96 -12.42 -12.68
CA ALA A 94 -2.17 -13.61 -13.51
C ALA A 94 -1.08 -14.67 -13.30
N ALA A 95 0.16 -14.26 -13.07
CA ALA A 95 1.24 -15.19 -12.73
C ALA A 95 1.01 -15.87 -11.37
N VAL A 96 0.49 -15.13 -10.39
CA VAL A 96 0.11 -15.69 -9.08
C VAL A 96 -1.10 -16.61 -9.22
N GLU A 97 -2.16 -16.17 -9.91
CA GLU A 97 -3.39 -16.95 -10.08
C GLU A 97 -3.14 -18.24 -10.88
N LYS A 98 -2.17 -18.25 -11.80
CA LYS A 98 -1.74 -19.46 -12.49
C LYS A 98 -1.26 -20.57 -11.54
N ILE A 99 -0.68 -20.19 -10.41
CA ILE A 99 -0.20 -21.13 -9.38
C ILE A 99 -1.30 -21.37 -8.34
N TRP A 100 -2.11 -20.35 -8.05
CA TRP A 100 -3.21 -20.41 -7.09
C TRP A 100 -4.51 -19.89 -7.74
N PRO A 101 -5.28 -20.76 -8.42
CA PRO A 101 -6.47 -20.35 -9.17
C PRO A 101 -7.64 -20.08 -8.21
N SER A 102 -7.69 -18.86 -7.68
CA SER A 102 -8.74 -18.43 -6.75
C SER A 102 -9.01 -16.93 -6.90
N PRO A 103 -10.29 -16.51 -6.96
CA PRO A 103 -10.65 -15.09 -6.97
C PRO A 103 -10.24 -14.36 -5.67
N ALA A 104 -9.99 -15.10 -4.59
CA ALA A 104 -9.48 -14.54 -3.34
C ALA A 104 -8.07 -13.94 -3.50
N VAL A 105 -7.29 -14.35 -4.52
CA VAL A 105 -5.97 -13.77 -4.79
C VAL A 105 -6.09 -12.27 -4.99
N LEU A 106 -7.03 -11.81 -5.81
CA LEU A 106 -7.21 -10.38 -6.07
C LEU A 106 -7.57 -9.61 -4.80
N LEU A 107 -8.47 -10.15 -3.99
CA LEU A 107 -8.87 -9.56 -2.70
C LEU A 107 -7.69 -9.46 -1.73
N ILE A 108 -6.82 -10.47 -1.69
CA ILE A 108 -5.60 -10.44 -0.87
C ILE A 108 -4.68 -9.29 -1.31
N PHE A 109 -4.46 -9.11 -2.61
CA PHE A 109 -3.60 -8.03 -3.13
C PHE A 109 -4.23 -6.65 -2.94
N SER A 110 -5.54 -6.51 -3.19
CA SER A 110 -6.33 -5.29 -2.91
C SER A 110 -6.21 -4.88 -1.44
N SER A 111 -6.58 -5.80 -0.54
CA SER A 111 -6.50 -5.62 0.90
C SER A 111 -5.10 -5.27 1.37
N ALA A 112 -4.07 -5.95 0.84
CA ALA A 112 -2.67 -5.67 1.17
C ALA A 112 -2.25 -4.28 0.70
N GLY A 113 -2.65 -3.85 -0.50
CA GLY A 113 -2.40 -2.51 -1.03
C GLY A 113 -2.98 -1.41 -0.14
N LEU A 114 -4.28 -1.52 0.19
CA LEU A 114 -4.97 -0.54 1.03
C LEU A 114 -4.36 -0.50 2.44
N ALA A 115 -4.04 -1.65 3.02
CA ALA A 115 -3.43 -1.75 4.33
C ALA A 115 -1.97 -1.23 4.35
N ALA A 116 -1.22 -1.42 3.27
CA ALA A 116 0.17 -0.98 3.15
C ALA A 116 0.29 0.56 3.11
N THR A 117 -0.80 1.29 2.92
CA THR A 117 -0.81 2.76 2.99
C THR A 117 -0.28 3.29 4.32
N ALA A 118 -0.56 2.63 5.46
CA ALA A 118 -0.03 3.03 6.77
C ALA A 118 1.50 2.94 6.84
N PRO A 119 2.15 1.76 6.68
CA PRO A 119 3.61 1.69 6.74
C PRO A 119 4.30 2.48 5.62
N ALA A 120 3.73 2.53 4.41
CA ALA A 120 4.28 3.33 3.32
C ALA A 120 4.24 4.84 3.62
N ALA A 121 3.11 5.34 4.14
CA ALA A 121 2.98 6.74 4.56
C ALA A 121 3.90 7.06 5.73
N TYR A 122 4.10 6.14 6.68
CA TYR A 122 5.05 6.35 7.77
C TYR A 122 6.46 6.60 7.22
N LEU A 123 6.92 5.76 6.28
CA LEU A 123 8.22 5.94 5.64
C LEU A 123 8.32 7.29 4.91
N PHE A 124 7.28 7.64 4.16
CA PHE A 124 7.18 8.93 3.47
C PHE A 124 7.23 10.12 4.43
N PHE A 125 6.41 10.14 5.49
CA PHE A 125 6.40 11.21 6.49
C PHE A 125 7.73 11.31 7.23
N ARG A 126 8.40 10.18 7.52
CA ARG A 126 9.75 10.15 8.09
C ARG A 126 10.83 10.67 7.14
N ALA A 127 10.54 10.80 5.85
CA ALA A 127 11.45 11.37 4.87
C ALA A 127 11.24 12.89 4.68
N ILE A 128 10.01 13.39 4.75
CA ILE A 128 9.71 14.82 4.53
C ILE A 128 9.73 15.67 5.81
N LEU A 129 9.45 15.07 6.98
CA LEU A 129 9.38 15.84 8.22
C LEU A 129 10.78 16.07 8.83
N PRO A 130 11.02 17.20 9.52
CA PRO A 130 12.33 17.53 10.10
C PRO A 130 12.85 16.46 11.07
N ALA A 131 14.01 15.89 10.82
CA ALA A 131 14.54 14.77 11.60
C ALA A 131 15.11 15.16 12.97
N ASP A 132 15.38 16.44 13.18
CA ASP A 132 15.97 17.04 14.39
C ASP A 132 14.96 17.25 15.53
N ARG A 133 13.66 17.21 15.23
CA ARG A 133 12.60 17.38 16.22
C ARG A 133 12.22 16.05 16.88
N ALA A 134 12.12 16.06 18.21
CA ALA A 134 11.78 14.88 19.01
C ALA A 134 10.35 14.37 18.72
N GLU A 135 9.45 15.24 18.29
CA GLU A 135 8.04 14.95 18.01
C GLU A 135 7.83 14.30 16.64
N THR A 136 8.81 14.42 15.72
CA THR A 136 8.64 13.98 14.33
C THR A 136 8.26 12.51 14.18
N PRO A 137 8.84 11.54 14.93
CA PRO A 137 8.42 10.15 14.84
C PRO A 137 6.95 9.95 15.21
N TRP A 138 6.46 10.64 16.25
CA TRP A 138 5.06 10.57 16.66
C TRP A 138 4.12 11.27 15.68
N LEU A 139 4.53 12.40 15.12
CA LEU A 139 3.76 13.06 14.08
C LEU A 139 3.61 12.16 12.84
N ALA A 140 4.69 11.48 12.42
CA ALA A 140 4.64 10.52 11.34
C ALA A 140 3.69 9.35 11.65
N VAL A 141 3.71 8.81 12.88
CA VAL A 141 2.75 7.78 13.33
C VAL A 141 1.32 8.28 13.28
N ALA A 142 1.05 9.46 13.85
CA ALA A 142 -0.29 10.04 13.93
C ALA A 142 -0.90 10.31 12.56
N LEU A 143 -0.09 10.71 11.58
CA LEU A 143 -0.54 10.96 10.21
C LEU A 143 -0.71 9.68 9.38
N SER A 144 0.07 8.62 9.67
CA SER A 144 0.09 7.41 8.84
C SER A 144 -0.82 6.30 9.31
N ALA A 145 -0.86 6.01 10.62
CA ALA A 145 -1.59 4.88 11.17
C ALA A 145 -3.11 4.90 10.87
N PRO A 146 -3.79 6.07 10.83
CA PRO A 146 -5.22 6.12 10.53
C PRO A 146 -5.58 5.93 9.05
N ILE A 147 -4.62 6.07 8.11
CA ILE A 147 -4.90 6.12 6.67
C ILE A 147 -5.75 4.95 6.17
N PRO A 148 -5.42 3.67 6.50
CA PRO A 148 -6.21 2.54 6.03
C PRO A 148 -7.68 2.58 6.45
N PHE A 149 -8.00 3.31 7.54
CA PHE A 149 -9.32 3.41 8.13
C PHE A 149 -10.08 4.67 7.70
N TRP A 150 -9.49 5.53 6.87
CA TRP A 150 -10.19 6.68 6.32
C TRP A 150 -11.38 6.23 5.46
N ALA A 151 -12.44 7.02 5.46
CA ALA A 151 -13.66 6.73 4.73
C ALA A 151 -13.38 6.40 3.26
N ALA A 152 -12.53 7.17 2.58
CA ALA A 152 -12.17 6.92 1.18
C ALA A 152 -11.50 5.55 0.95
N ILE A 153 -10.60 5.12 1.84
CA ILE A 153 -9.94 3.81 1.74
C ILE A 153 -10.93 2.67 2.05
N GLN A 154 -11.83 2.88 3.01
CA GLN A 154 -12.87 1.91 3.35
C GLN A 154 -13.96 1.81 2.28
N GLU A 155 -14.26 2.88 1.54
CA GLU A 155 -15.13 2.82 0.36
C GLU A 155 -14.44 2.06 -0.78
N ALA A 156 -13.15 2.30 -1.04
CA ALA A 156 -12.40 1.52 -2.03
C ALA A 156 -12.40 0.02 -1.69
N ALA A 157 -12.20 -0.34 -0.41
CA ALA A 157 -12.34 -1.72 0.08
C ALA A 157 -13.74 -2.32 -0.12
N ARG A 158 -14.81 -1.51 -0.01
CA ARG A 158 -16.19 -2.01 -0.19
C ARG A 158 -16.49 -2.38 -1.64
N ASP A 159 -15.78 -1.78 -2.58
CA ASP A 159 -15.96 -2.01 -4.01
C ASP A 159 -15.14 -3.21 -4.54
N PHE A 160 -14.54 -4.00 -3.64
CA PHE A 160 -13.64 -5.12 -3.93
C PHE A 160 -12.32 -4.69 -4.58
N PHE A 161 -11.84 -5.50 -5.52
CA PHE A 161 -10.55 -5.31 -6.15
C PHE A 161 -10.67 -4.30 -7.27
N HIS A 162 -9.85 -3.26 -7.14
CA HIS A 162 -9.40 -2.38 -8.19
C HIS A 162 -7.88 -2.29 -8.09
N PRO A 163 -7.12 -2.30 -9.19
CA PRO A 163 -5.66 -2.22 -9.13
C PRO A 163 -5.15 -0.92 -8.46
N GLU A 164 -5.95 0.15 -8.46
CA GLU A 164 -5.71 1.41 -7.75
C GLU A 164 -5.53 1.22 -6.24
N ASN A 165 -6.11 0.17 -5.67
CA ASN A 165 -6.02 -0.14 -4.24
C ASN A 165 -4.58 -0.38 -3.79
N MET A 166 -3.68 -0.74 -4.72
CA MET A 166 -2.24 -0.87 -4.50
C MET A 166 -1.44 0.39 -4.86
N ALA A 167 -1.98 1.24 -5.74
CA ALA A 167 -1.25 2.34 -6.37
C ALA A 167 -0.74 3.37 -5.34
N LEU A 168 -1.58 3.73 -4.37
CA LEU A 168 -1.22 4.74 -3.36
C LEU A 168 -0.04 4.29 -2.48
N ALA A 169 -0.03 3.04 -2.03
CA ALA A 169 1.07 2.51 -1.24
C ALA A 169 2.39 2.50 -2.04
N PHE A 170 2.36 2.08 -3.31
CA PHE A 170 3.52 2.16 -4.18
C PHE A 170 3.98 3.60 -4.42
N ALA A 171 3.06 4.53 -4.61
CA ALA A 171 3.39 5.93 -4.85
C ALA A 171 4.10 6.57 -3.64
N LEU A 172 3.60 6.29 -2.43
CA LEU A 172 4.24 6.73 -1.17
C LEU A 172 5.65 6.14 -1.01
N LEU A 173 5.83 4.86 -1.37
CA LEU A 173 7.15 4.21 -1.37
C LEU A 173 8.08 4.79 -2.45
N ALA A 174 7.56 5.15 -3.62
CA ALA A 174 8.31 5.83 -4.66
C ALA A 174 8.84 7.18 -4.15
N ALA A 175 7.97 7.99 -3.54
CA ALA A 175 8.36 9.28 -2.95
C ALA A 175 9.39 9.12 -1.84
N TRP A 176 9.16 8.18 -0.90
CA TRP A 176 10.15 7.86 0.14
C TRP A 176 11.51 7.49 -0.46
N ALA A 177 11.53 6.59 -1.44
CA ALA A 177 12.76 6.15 -2.09
C ALA A 177 13.46 7.32 -2.81
N GLY A 178 12.70 8.18 -3.49
CA GLY A 178 13.22 9.38 -4.15
C GLY A 178 13.89 10.35 -3.18
N ILE A 179 13.21 10.70 -2.09
CA ILE A 179 13.72 11.61 -1.05
C ILE A 179 14.98 11.06 -0.39
N ARG A 180 15.04 9.73 -0.17
CA ARG A 180 16.21 9.06 0.42
C ARG A 180 17.32 8.75 -0.59
N GLY A 181 17.15 9.07 -1.87
CA GLY A 181 18.16 8.88 -2.92
C GLY A 181 18.22 7.44 -3.49
N HIS A 182 17.27 6.57 -3.17
CA HIS A 182 17.17 5.20 -3.68
C HIS A 182 16.55 5.17 -5.09
N ARG A 183 17.28 5.68 -6.09
CA ARG A 183 16.78 5.89 -7.47
C ARG A 183 16.17 4.65 -8.13
N VAL A 184 16.80 3.49 -7.97
CA VAL A 184 16.28 2.25 -8.58
C VAL A 184 14.94 1.87 -7.94
N ALA A 185 14.86 1.87 -6.61
CA ALA A 185 13.61 1.57 -5.91
C ALA A 185 12.51 2.59 -6.26
N MET A 186 12.85 3.88 -6.33
CA MET A 186 11.92 4.93 -6.77
C MET A 186 11.32 4.61 -8.14
N TRP A 187 12.15 4.33 -9.15
CA TRP A 187 11.66 4.00 -10.49
C TRP A 187 10.86 2.69 -10.52
N CYS A 188 11.27 1.67 -9.78
CA CYS A 188 10.49 0.44 -9.65
C CYS A 188 9.10 0.71 -9.10
N PHE A 189 8.98 1.50 -8.03
CA PHE A 189 7.69 1.86 -7.46
C PHE A 189 6.87 2.78 -8.36
N CYS A 190 7.48 3.72 -9.08
CA CYS A 190 6.78 4.51 -10.10
C CYS A 190 6.18 3.61 -11.19
N ILE A 191 6.95 2.64 -11.69
CA ILE A 191 6.45 1.69 -12.71
C ILE A 191 5.32 0.84 -12.14
N LEU A 192 5.43 0.38 -10.90
CA LEU A 192 4.35 -0.37 -10.23
C LEU A 192 3.09 0.48 -10.10
N THR A 193 3.19 1.73 -9.64
CA THR A 193 2.07 2.67 -9.57
C THR A 193 1.42 2.90 -10.94
N LEU A 194 2.22 3.17 -11.99
CA LEU A 194 1.72 3.39 -13.34
C LEU A 194 1.14 2.11 -13.99
N SER A 195 1.56 0.94 -13.51
CA SER A 195 0.99 -0.33 -13.96
C SER A 195 -0.36 -0.63 -13.33
N CYS A 196 -0.74 0.06 -12.25
CA CYS A 196 -2.05 -0.08 -11.64
C CYS A 196 -3.14 0.58 -12.49
N LYS A 197 -2.91 1.77 -13.05
CA LYS A 197 -3.86 2.45 -13.94
C LYS A 197 -3.24 3.64 -14.68
N GLU A 198 -3.79 3.98 -15.84
CA GLU A 198 -3.35 5.09 -16.69
C GLU A 198 -3.41 6.46 -15.99
N ASP A 199 -4.39 6.67 -15.12
CA ASP A 199 -4.61 7.95 -14.44
C ASP A 199 -3.66 8.18 -13.25
N GLN A 200 -2.92 7.15 -12.84
CA GLN A 200 -1.89 7.26 -11.78
C GLN A 200 -0.70 8.14 -12.18
N VAL A 201 -0.63 8.57 -13.44
CA VAL A 201 0.26 9.65 -13.88
C VAL A 201 0.05 10.91 -13.05
N TYR A 202 -1.20 11.22 -12.65
CA TYR A 202 -1.48 12.35 -11.78
C TYR A 202 -0.89 12.14 -10.38
N THR A 203 -1.07 10.97 -9.78
CA THR A 203 -0.51 10.61 -8.47
C THR A 203 1.00 10.77 -8.44
N ILE A 204 1.70 10.25 -9.45
CA ILE A 204 3.17 10.40 -9.58
C ILE A 204 3.56 11.85 -9.84
N GLY A 205 2.81 12.56 -10.69
CA GLY A 205 3.06 13.96 -11.00
C GLY A 205 2.99 14.86 -9.77
N VAL A 206 1.99 14.69 -8.91
CA VAL A 206 1.85 15.45 -7.66
C VAL A 206 2.99 15.16 -6.68
N LEU A 207 3.42 13.90 -6.57
CA LEU A 207 4.54 13.52 -5.70
C LEU A 207 5.90 14.05 -6.17
N ALA A 208 6.01 14.44 -7.45
CA ALA A 208 7.23 14.98 -8.04
C ALA A 208 7.37 16.51 -7.88
N LEU A 209 6.31 17.20 -7.44
CA LEU A 209 6.31 18.65 -7.14
C LEU A 209 6.93 18.95 -5.78
#